data_AF-A0AAW0R238-F1
#
_entry.id   AF-A0AAW0R238-F1
#
_cell.length_a   1.000
_cell.length_b   1.000
_cell.length_c   1.000
_cell.angle_alpha   90.00
_cell.angle_beta   90.00
_cell.angle_gamma   90.00
#
_symmetry.space_group_name_H-M   'P 1'
#
loop_
_entity.id
_entity.type
_entity.pdbx_description
1 polymer ?
#
loop_
_entity_poly.entity_id
_entity_poly.type
_entity_poly.pdbx_seq_one_letter_code
_entity_poly.pdbx_strand_id
1 'polypeptide(L)'
;MAQWLRLVTQSTPPHCGYLEECQAPYRALDRLADETPAIVQLIGSGQKYKLIDHLFRNGPPTQQSDIIHIVEMQDRKQSIILFDCPTVLHPSKMDMTMDDKAGYLHRHPLKGWKLNQSNFQTTVQLNSQLLAGISQTVVVFVDDFPGSSSIIELLVAWARNCQRDLRSRPRLLLVSEEYTEKVDMQARFLDRLFRYFVRLQQMSDPTRPYVPSDVETMFWNCFESLHLISDCSGLLDRIMLHTQEMLQRRTTLGWAFSGSNLCYLLRQWISRFARNEIGAFDFVLAFRTQDPAAKRFEHHIEVLLHLTPKPQLAKMAKVVASALYMDAYPKGGHCPSDEHILSYVAPRVTPGSSTSMDGEKKPNIMLCLLVVLPKQGAAMRPLALR
;
A
#
# COMPACT_ATOMS: atom_id res chain seq x y z
N MET A 1 19.58 6.29 11.79
CA MET A 1 18.24 6.33 11.16
C MET A 1 18.05 7.66 10.45
N ALA A 2 17.34 7.69 9.32
CA ALA A 2 17.08 8.94 8.59
C ALA A 2 15.58 9.29 8.69
N GLN A 3 15.28 10.53 9.08
CA GLN A 3 13.92 11.07 9.12
C GLN A 3 13.36 11.10 7.70
N TRP A 4 12.17 10.53 7.49
CA TRP A 4 11.58 10.42 6.14
C TRP A 4 10.31 11.25 5.98
N LEU A 5 9.27 10.95 6.76
CA LEU A 5 7.99 11.63 6.62
C LEU A 5 7.57 12.28 7.93
N ARG A 6 7.19 13.55 7.86
CA ARG A 6 6.69 14.33 8.99
C ARG A 6 5.38 15.01 8.62
N LEU A 7 4.44 15.03 9.57
CA LEU A 7 3.21 15.80 9.43
C LEU A 7 3.42 17.20 10.03
N VAL A 8 3.16 18.24 9.23
CA VAL A 8 3.32 19.63 9.65
C VAL A 8 2.00 20.38 9.50
N THR A 9 1.69 21.25 10.46
CA THR A 9 0.53 22.14 10.40
C THR A 9 0.96 23.60 10.42
N GLN A 10 0.33 24.42 9.58
CA GLN A 10 0.51 25.86 9.60
C GLN A 10 -0.49 26.51 10.56
N SER A 11 0.04 27.32 11.47
CA SER A 11 -0.73 28.13 12.41
C SER A 11 -1.39 29.34 11.75
N THR A 12 -0.90 29.79 10.58
CA THR A 12 -1.43 30.95 9.86
C THR A 12 -2.48 30.58 8.82
N PRO A 13 -3.56 31.37 8.66
CA PRO A 13 -4.55 31.17 7.60
C PRO A 13 -3.93 31.31 6.19
N PRO A 14 -4.40 30.52 5.20
CA PRO A 14 -5.33 29.41 5.33
C PRO A 14 -4.65 28.23 6.03
N HIS A 15 -5.26 27.74 7.12
CA HIS A 15 -4.71 26.62 7.87
C HIS A 15 -4.62 25.39 6.96
N CYS A 16 -3.41 25.03 6.57
CA CYS A 16 -3.14 23.86 5.76
C CYS A 16 -2.21 22.91 6.51
N GLY A 17 -2.56 21.63 6.48
CA GLY A 17 -1.63 20.55 6.81
C GLY A 17 -0.84 20.18 5.56
N TYR A 18 0.41 19.81 5.73
CA TYR A 18 1.22 19.23 4.66
C TYR A 18 2.09 18.09 5.21
N LEU A 19 2.44 17.16 4.33
CA LEU A 19 3.49 16.19 4.60
C LEU A 19 4.82 16.75 4.14
N GLU A 20 5.81 16.68 4.99
CA GLU A 20 7.19 16.96 4.63
C GLU A 20 7.92 15.63 4.42
N GLU A 21 8.42 15.45 3.21
CA GLU A 21 9.16 14.28 2.77
C GLU A 21 10.63 14.65 2.61
N CYS A 22 11.49 14.04 3.43
CA CYS A 22 12.93 14.13 3.26
C CYS A 22 13.40 13.06 2.27
N GLN A 23 14.23 13.45 1.30
CA GLN A 23 14.71 12.57 0.24
C GLN A 23 15.95 11.74 0.65
N ALA A 24 16.68 12.17 1.69
CA ALA A 24 17.90 11.50 2.12
C ALA A 24 17.71 10.01 2.49
N PRO A 25 16.62 9.58 3.15
CA PRO A 25 16.37 8.17 3.47
C PRO A 25 16.18 7.27 2.25
N TYR A 26 15.81 7.80 1.08
CA TYR A 26 15.73 6.99 -0.15
C TYR A 26 17.08 6.43 -0.57
N ARG A 27 18.20 6.99 -0.09
CA ARG A 27 19.54 6.41 -0.33
C ARG A 27 19.67 4.97 0.18
N ALA A 28 18.90 4.59 1.21
CA ALA A 28 18.82 3.20 1.65
C ALA A 28 18.21 2.29 0.57
N LEU A 29 17.17 2.77 -0.12
CA LEU A 29 16.54 2.06 -1.22
C LEU A 29 17.39 2.10 -2.50
N ASP A 30 18.10 3.20 -2.74
CA ASP A 30 19.02 3.33 -3.87
C ASP A 30 20.21 2.35 -3.77
N ARG A 31 20.71 2.08 -2.54
CA ARG A 31 21.72 1.04 -2.31
C ARG A 31 21.22 -0.36 -2.66
N LEU A 32 19.90 -0.56 -2.57
CA LEU A 32 19.20 -1.81 -2.85
C LEU A 32 18.53 -1.77 -4.22
N ALA A 33 19.04 -0.96 -5.17
CA ALA A 33 18.36 -0.66 -6.43
C ALA A 33 17.91 -1.92 -7.20
N ASP A 34 18.74 -2.96 -7.20
CA ASP A 34 18.51 -4.24 -7.90
C ASP A 34 18.06 -5.37 -6.94
N GLU A 35 18.10 -5.13 -5.64
CA GLU A 35 17.69 -6.09 -4.62
C GLU A 35 16.21 -5.92 -4.27
N THR A 36 15.56 -7.01 -3.87
CA THR A 36 14.18 -6.99 -3.37
C THR A 36 14.19 -7.06 -1.85
N PRO A 37 14.15 -5.91 -1.15
CA PRO A 37 14.20 -5.93 0.31
C PRO A 37 12.91 -6.47 0.93
N ALA A 38 13.08 -7.10 2.09
CA ALA A 38 11.98 -7.36 3.02
C ALA A 38 11.55 -6.05 3.68
N ILE A 39 10.24 -5.80 3.81
CA ILE A 39 9.70 -4.55 4.35
C ILE A 39 8.85 -4.86 5.58
N VAL A 40 9.24 -4.26 6.71
CA VAL A 40 8.54 -4.39 7.98
C VAL A 40 8.13 -3.01 8.46
N GLN A 41 6.88 -2.89 8.88
CA GLN A 41 6.35 -1.68 9.51
C GLN A 41 6.23 -1.91 11.01
N LEU A 42 6.88 -1.06 11.81
CA LEU A 42 6.86 -1.14 13.27
C LEU A 42 6.04 0.04 13.81
N ILE A 43 5.02 -0.25 14.62
CA ILE A 43 4.13 0.77 15.20
C ILE A 43 4.17 0.65 16.71
N GLY A 44 4.62 1.72 17.37
CA GLY A 44 4.81 1.73 18.80
C GLY A 44 5.62 2.93 19.27
N SER A 45 5.98 2.91 20.54
CA SER A 45 6.81 3.89 21.21
C SER A 45 7.85 3.16 22.08
N GLY A 46 7.67 3.10 23.40
CA GLY A 46 8.67 2.61 24.35
C GLY A 46 9.16 1.18 24.08
N GLN A 47 8.27 0.20 24.04
CA GLN A 47 8.61 -1.21 23.82
C GLN A 47 9.19 -1.44 22.42
N LYS A 48 8.65 -0.78 21.40
CA LYS A 48 9.25 -0.75 20.05
C LYS A 48 10.71 -0.31 20.10
N TYR A 49 11.01 0.79 20.80
CA TYR A 49 12.39 1.30 20.87
C TYR A 49 13.33 0.37 21.64
N LYS A 50 12.86 -0.35 22.66
CA LYS A 50 13.68 -1.39 23.30
C LYS A 50 14.10 -2.49 22.30
N LEU A 51 13.19 -2.91 21.42
CA LEU A 51 13.53 -3.85 20.35
C LEU A 51 14.53 -3.24 19.37
N ILE A 52 14.25 -2.04 18.86
CA ILE A 52 15.12 -1.32 17.92
C ILE A 52 16.53 -1.15 18.51
N ASP A 53 16.66 -0.77 19.78
CA ASP A 53 17.95 -0.59 20.44
C ASP A 53 18.77 -1.88 20.46
N HIS A 54 18.11 -3.00 20.73
CA HIS A 54 18.73 -4.32 20.67
C HIS A 54 19.25 -4.65 19.26
N LEU A 55 18.54 -4.21 18.23
CA LEU A 55 18.88 -4.46 16.83
C LEU A 55 20.02 -3.58 16.32
N PHE A 56 20.04 -2.31 16.68
CA PHE A 56 20.90 -1.34 16.01
C PHE A 56 22.21 -1.02 16.73
N ARG A 57 22.42 -1.44 18.00
CA ARG A 57 23.63 -1.19 18.84
C ARG A 57 24.11 0.27 18.95
N ASN A 58 23.52 1.20 18.20
CA ASN A 58 23.90 2.59 18.02
C ASN A 58 22.75 3.50 18.49
N GLY A 59 22.14 3.15 19.63
CA GLY A 59 21.11 3.94 20.34
C GLY A 59 19.84 4.26 19.54
N PRO A 60 18.72 4.54 20.24
CA PRO A 60 17.52 5.00 19.56
C PRO A 60 17.75 6.44 19.08
N PRO A 61 17.19 6.86 17.93
CA PRO A 61 16.96 8.28 17.73
C PRO A 61 16.09 8.79 18.89
N THR A 62 16.25 10.07 19.24
CA THR A 62 15.32 10.80 20.11
C THR A 62 13.87 10.39 19.80
N GLN A 63 13.08 10.12 20.84
CA GLN A 63 11.65 9.76 20.81
C GLN A 63 10.77 10.86 20.17
N GLN A 64 11.05 11.22 18.93
CA GLN A 64 10.29 12.20 18.17
C GLN A 64 9.06 11.49 17.65
N SER A 65 7.93 11.74 18.31
CA SER A 65 6.63 11.13 18.02
C SER A 65 6.00 11.64 16.73
N ASP A 66 6.65 12.56 16.01
CA ASP A 66 6.13 13.28 14.86
C ASP A 66 6.70 12.81 13.50
N ILE A 67 7.59 11.82 13.49
CA ILE A 67 8.35 11.42 12.29
C ILE A 67 8.29 9.91 12.05
N ILE A 68 8.13 9.53 10.78
CA ILE A 68 8.34 8.17 10.29
C ILE A 68 9.77 8.06 9.75
N HIS A 69 10.51 7.03 10.16
CA HIS A 69 11.87 6.79 9.67
C HIS A 69 11.94 5.60 8.71
N ILE A 70 12.87 5.68 7.76
CA ILE A 70 13.31 4.51 6.97
C ILE A 70 14.63 4.05 7.55
N VAL A 71 14.71 2.76 7.88
CA VAL A 71 15.91 2.15 8.42
C VAL A 71 16.28 0.92 7.59
N GLU A 72 17.51 0.91 7.10
CA GLU A 72 18.08 -0.26 6.45
C GLU A 72 18.73 -1.16 7.50
N MET A 73 18.41 -2.43 7.44
CA MET A 73 19.09 -3.49 8.17
C MET A 73 19.62 -4.52 7.19
N GLN A 74 20.85 -4.97 7.43
CA GLN A 74 21.33 -6.19 6.82
C GLN A 74 21.18 -7.33 7.81
N ASP A 75 20.31 -8.28 7.49
CA ASP A 75 20.45 -9.63 8.01
C ASP A 75 21.41 -10.40 7.09
N ARG A 76 22.12 -11.42 7.62
CA ARG A 76 23.19 -12.17 6.93
C ARG A 76 22.80 -12.74 5.57
N LYS A 77 21.50 -12.79 5.25
CA LYS A 77 20.95 -13.36 4.02
C LYS A 77 20.03 -12.41 3.23
N GLN A 78 19.62 -11.27 3.80
CA GLN A 78 18.60 -10.42 3.18
C GLN A 78 18.64 -8.98 3.69
N SER A 79 18.52 -8.04 2.77
CA SER A 79 18.32 -6.62 3.05
C SER A 79 16.88 -6.37 3.52
N ILE A 80 16.74 -5.66 4.62
CA ILE A 80 15.46 -5.35 5.27
C ILE A 80 15.32 -3.84 5.38
N ILE A 81 14.12 -3.35 5.07
CA ILE A 81 13.71 -1.97 5.27
C ILE A 81 12.66 -1.95 6.38
N LEU A 82 12.96 -1.22 7.45
CA LEU A 82 12.02 -0.93 8.51
C LEU A 82 11.40 0.46 8.29
N PHE A 83 10.07 0.50 8.32
CA PHE A 83 9.34 1.74 8.58
C PHE A 83 9.08 1.84 10.08
N ASP A 84 9.81 2.75 10.71
CA ASP A 84 9.63 3.05 12.12
C ASP A 84 8.54 4.12 12.29
N CYS A 85 7.37 3.70 12.77
CA CYS A 85 6.19 4.53 12.88
C CYS A 85 5.81 4.80 14.35
N PRO A 86 5.46 6.05 14.70
CA PRO A 86 4.92 6.37 16.02
C PRO A 86 3.45 5.93 16.14
N THR A 87 2.95 5.80 17.38
CA THR A 87 1.54 5.49 17.67
C THR A 87 0.60 6.64 17.31
N VAL A 88 1.08 7.88 17.48
CA VAL A 88 0.38 9.13 17.16
C VAL A 88 1.38 10.13 16.63
N LEU A 89 1.11 10.69 15.45
CA LEU A 89 1.86 11.80 14.88
C LEU A 89 1.40 13.12 15.50
N HIS A 90 2.31 13.82 16.18
CA HIS A 90 2.05 15.16 16.64
C HIS A 90 2.45 16.17 15.57
N PRO A 91 1.53 17.00 15.06
CA PRO A 91 1.90 18.02 14.10
C PRO A 91 2.92 18.98 14.72
N SER A 92 4.12 19.02 14.18
CA SER A 92 5.11 20.00 14.61
C SER A 92 4.66 21.38 14.11
N LYS A 93 4.69 22.39 14.99
CA LYS A 93 4.48 23.79 14.58
C LYS A 93 5.75 24.27 13.88
N MET A 94 5.59 24.87 12.71
CA MET A 94 6.71 25.52 12.03
C MET A 94 6.85 26.95 12.55
N ASP A 95 8.02 27.30 13.10
CA ASP A 95 8.45 28.70 13.18
C ASP A 95 9.04 29.04 11.82
N MET A 96 8.39 29.93 11.07
CA MET A 96 8.82 30.30 9.73
C MET A 96 10.19 30.98 9.76
N THR A 97 11.25 30.21 9.54
CA THR A 97 12.49 30.70 8.94
C THR A 97 12.62 29.98 7.60
N MET A 98 12.16 30.68 6.56
CA MET A 98 12.27 30.25 5.16
C MET A 98 13.75 30.33 4.76
N ASP A 99 14.52 29.29 5.02
CA ASP A 99 15.80 29.09 4.34
C ASP A 99 15.64 27.91 3.37
N ASP A 100 15.36 28.26 2.12
CA ASP A 100 15.08 27.39 0.96
C ASP A 100 16.29 26.53 0.52
N LYS A 101 17.31 26.37 1.37
CA LYS A 101 18.61 25.78 1.01
C LYS A 101 18.74 24.28 1.21
N ALA A 102 17.71 23.59 1.68
CA ALA A 102 17.70 22.12 1.75
C ALA A 102 16.93 21.53 0.57
N GLY A 103 17.56 21.46 -0.61
CA GLY A 103 17.00 20.82 -1.83
C GLY A 103 16.68 19.31 -1.72
N TYR A 104 16.55 18.80 -0.50
CA TYR A 104 16.23 17.43 -0.14
C TYR A 104 14.85 17.29 0.53
N LEU A 105 14.09 18.38 0.68
CA LEU A 105 12.76 18.36 1.32
C LEU A 105 11.68 18.67 0.30
N HIS A 106 10.69 17.77 0.17
CA HIS A 106 9.49 17.98 -0.62
C HIS A 106 8.29 18.17 0.30
N ARG A 107 7.48 19.19 0.01
CA ARG A 107 6.24 19.45 0.74
C ARG A 107 5.05 19.04 -0.10
N HIS A 108 4.16 18.25 0.50
CA HIS A 108 2.95 17.76 -0.13
C HIS A 108 1.73 18.32 0.61
N PRO A 109 1.09 19.38 0.09
CA PRO A 109 -0.10 19.95 0.70
C PRO A 109 -1.21 18.90 0.80
N LEU A 110 -1.77 18.72 2.00
CA LEU A 110 -2.84 17.76 2.24
C LEU A 110 -4.18 18.37 1.83
N LYS A 111 -4.70 17.91 0.69
CA LYS A 111 -5.99 18.35 0.14
C LYS A 111 -7.13 17.84 1.01
N GLY A 112 -7.94 18.76 1.52
CA GLY A 112 -9.10 18.42 2.36
C GLY A 112 -8.74 18.15 3.83
N TRP A 113 -7.51 18.48 4.26
CA TRP A 113 -7.12 18.47 5.66
C TRP A 113 -8.05 19.35 6.49
N LYS A 114 -8.58 18.81 7.60
CA LYS A 114 -9.39 19.55 8.55
C LYS A 114 -8.60 19.76 9.84
N LEU A 115 -8.62 20.99 10.36
CA LEU A 115 -7.89 21.36 11.59
C LEU A 115 -8.26 20.47 12.80
N ASN A 116 -9.47 19.91 12.79
CA ASN A 116 -10.01 19.08 13.88
C ASN A 116 -9.86 17.56 13.61
N GLN A 117 -9.15 17.17 12.55
CA GLN A 117 -8.88 15.76 12.32
C GLN A 117 -7.96 15.25 13.43
N SER A 118 -8.32 14.15 14.08
CA SER A 118 -7.50 13.65 15.18
C SER A 118 -6.15 13.20 14.63
N ASN A 119 -5.08 13.57 15.32
CA ASN A 119 -3.70 13.13 15.03
C ASN A 119 -3.61 11.62 14.86
N PHE A 120 -4.37 10.89 15.67
CA PHE A 120 -4.57 9.45 15.56
C PHE A 120 -5.10 9.04 14.19
N GLN A 121 -6.21 9.64 13.72
CA GLN A 121 -6.82 9.28 12.44
C GLN A 121 -5.86 9.52 11.26
N THR A 122 -5.11 10.61 11.27
CA THR A 122 -4.09 10.86 10.23
C THR A 122 -2.98 9.83 10.28
N THR A 123 -2.51 9.46 11.48
CA THR A 123 -1.51 8.42 11.66
C THR A 123 -2.01 7.09 11.11
N VAL A 124 -3.24 6.71 11.44
CA VAL A 124 -3.87 5.49 10.91
C VAL A 124 -3.99 5.57 9.38
N GLN A 125 -4.37 6.70 8.81
CA GLN A 125 -4.46 6.87 7.36
C GLN A 125 -3.12 6.70 6.67
N LEU A 126 -2.05 7.33 7.17
CA LEU A 126 -0.70 7.15 6.64
C LEU A 126 -0.27 5.68 6.70
N ASN A 127 -0.42 5.05 7.86
CA ASN A 127 0.00 3.67 8.05
C ASN A 127 -0.83 2.69 7.18
N SER A 128 -2.15 2.86 7.11
CA SER A 128 -3.07 1.94 6.40
C SER A 128 -3.18 2.18 4.90
N GLN A 129 -3.03 3.42 4.43
CA GLN A 129 -3.17 3.76 3.02
C GLN A 129 -1.85 3.82 2.28
N LEU A 130 -0.75 4.18 2.94
CA LEU A 130 0.55 4.40 2.30
C LEU A 130 1.52 3.24 2.57
N LEU A 131 1.68 2.82 3.82
CA LEU A 131 2.70 1.84 4.20
C LEU A 131 2.21 0.39 4.14
N ALA A 132 0.93 0.14 4.44
CA ALA A 132 0.39 -1.22 4.50
C ALA A 132 0.55 -1.99 3.19
N GLY A 133 0.34 -1.33 2.05
CA GLY A 133 0.35 -2.00 0.75
C GLY A 133 1.75 -2.38 0.25
N ILE A 134 2.81 -1.77 0.78
CA ILE A 134 4.19 -2.19 0.50
C ILE A 134 4.80 -3.05 1.61
N SER A 135 4.23 -3.07 2.82
CA SER A 135 4.79 -3.84 3.93
C SER A 135 4.43 -5.32 3.81
N GLN A 136 5.37 -6.23 4.06
CA GLN A 136 5.08 -7.66 4.18
C GLN A 136 4.50 -7.98 5.56
N THR A 137 4.96 -7.28 6.59
CA THR A 137 4.53 -7.47 7.97
C THR A 137 4.33 -6.11 8.66
N VAL A 138 3.25 -5.99 9.41
CA VAL A 138 2.94 -4.87 10.29
C VAL A 138 3.02 -5.39 11.72
N VAL A 139 3.91 -4.81 12.51
CA VAL A 139 4.13 -5.15 13.92
C VAL A 139 3.60 -4.01 14.77
N VAL A 140 2.67 -4.31 15.67
CA VAL A 140 2.11 -3.34 16.60
C VAL A 140 2.50 -3.76 18.02
N PHE A 141 3.21 -2.89 18.71
CA PHE A 141 3.57 -3.06 20.12
C PHE A 141 2.39 -2.59 20.96
N VAL A 142 1.62 -3.55 21.48
CA VAL A 142 0.33 -3.32 22.13
C VAL A 142 0.49 -2.57 23.45
N ASP A 143 1.56 -2.89 24.19
CA ASP A 143 1.87 -2.27 25.48
C ASP A 143 2.26 -0.78 25.34
N ASP A 144 2.52 -0.31 24.11
CA ASP A 144 2.76 1.11 23.81
C ASP A 144 1.46 1.92 23.64
N PHE A 145 0.31 1.28 23.83
CA PHE A 145 -1.01 1.90 23.79
C PHE A 145 -1.66 1.83 25.18
N PRO A 146 -2.58 2.76 25.52
CA PRO A 146 -3.20 2.84 26.85
C PRO A 146 -4.18 1.68 27.17
N GLY A 147 -4.16 0.61 26.39
CA GLY A 147 -4.94 -0.62 26.61
C GLY A 147 -5.41 -1.30 25.33
N SER A 148 -5.91 -2.53 25.47
CA SER A 148 -6.41 -3.35 24.36
C SER A 148 -7.55 -2.72 23.54
N SER A 149 -8.38 -1.88 24.17
CA SER A 149 -9.45 -1.14 23.47
C SER A 149 -8.89 -0.17 22.43
N SER A 150 -7.77 0.48 22.70
CA SER A 150 -7.12 1.40 21.76
C SER A 150 -6.53 0.66 20.55
N ILE A 151 -6.09 -0.58 20.72
CA ILE A 151 -5.69 -1.44 19.60
C ILE A 151 -6.88 -1.82 18.74
N ILE A 152 -8.01 -2.20 19.37
CA ILE A 152 -9.25 -2.48 18.63
C ILE A 152 -9.68 -1.25 17.83
N GLU A 153 -9.63 -0.05 18.43
CA GLU A 153 -9.91 1.22 17.75
C GLU A 153 -8.96 1.47 16.58
N LEU A 154 -7.65 1.25 16.78
CA LEU A 154 -6.64 1.34 15.74
C LEU A 154 -6.95 0.41 14.57
N LEU A 155 -7.22 -0.87 14.84
CA LEU A 155 -7.47 -1.87 13.81
C LEU A 155 -8.77 -1.64 13.06
N VAL A 156 -9.82 -1.17 13.75
CA VAL A 156 -11.07 -0.77 13.09
C VAL A 156 -10.88 0.46 12.24
N ALA A 157 -10.19 1.49 12.76
CA ALA A 157 -9.86 2.66 11.98
C ALA A 157 -9.00 2.28 10.76
N TRP A 158 -8.05 1.37 10.92
CA TRP A 158 -7.23 0.85 9.84
C TRP A 158 -8.09 0.20 8.76
N ALA A 159 -8.97 -0.73 9.13
CA ALA A 159 -9.83 -1.45 8.19
C ALA A 159 -10.79 -0.52 7.43
N ARG A 160 -11.23 0.58 8.06
CA ARG A 160 -12.05 1.61 7.40
C ARG A 160 -11.27 2.44 6.38
N ASN A 161 -9.98 2.66 6.63
CA ASN A 161 -9.15 3.55 5.82
C ASN A 161 -8.29 2.80 4.78
N CYS A 162 -8.07 1.50 4.94
CA CYS A 162 -7.20 0.72 4.05
C CYS A 162 -7.77 0.61 2.63
N GLN A 163 -6.87 0.47 1.65
CA GLN A 163 -7.25 0.24 0.26
C GLN A 163 -7.84 -1.17 0.11
N ARG A 164 -9.05 -1.28 -0.45
CA ARG A 164 -9.84 -2.52 -0.47
C ARG A 164 -9.39 -3.56 -1.51
N ASP A 165 -8.22 -3.38 -2.13
CA ASP A 165 -7.75 -4.22 -3.24
C ASP A 165 -6.22 -4.41 -3.21
N LEU A 166 -5.68 -4.68 -2.02
CA LEU A 166 -4.27 -5.06 -1.89
C LEU A 166 -4.09 -6.50 -2.36
N ARG A 167 -3.40 -6.70 -3.51
CA ARG A 167 -3.11 -8.03 -4.06
C ARG A 167 -2.35 -8.96 -3.08
N SER A 168 -1.55 -8.37 -2.18
CA SER A 168 -0.87 -9.06 -1.08
C SER A 168 -0.96 -8.23 0.19
N ARG A 169 -1.83 -8.67 1.07
CA ARG A 169 -2.05 -8.02 2.36
C ARG A 169 -0.88 -8.35 3.31
N PRO A 170 -0.42 -7.41 4.15
CA PRO A 170 0.57 -7.71 5.17
C PRO A 170 0.04 -8.71 6.20
N ARG A 171 0.93 -9.40 6.88
CA ARG A 171 0.59 -10.08 8.15
C ARG A 171 0.65 -9.08 9.30
N LEU A 172 -0.29 -9.20 10.22
CA LEU A 172 -0.36 -8.37 11.43
C LEU A 172 0.16 -9.16 12.64
N LEU A 173 1.19 -8.63 13.28
CA LEU A 173 1.74 -9.16 14.53
C LEU A 173 1.42 -8.17 15.65
N LEU A 174 0.66 -8.63 16.65
CA LEU A 174 0.40 -7.86 17.87
C LEU A 174 1.32 -8.39 18.96
N VAL A 175 2.21 -7.54 19.46
CA VAL A 175 3.24 -7.91 20.45
C VAL A 175 2.88 -7.31 21.80
N SER A 176 2.74 -8.15 22.82
CA SER A 176 2.48 -7.74 24.21
C SER A 176 3.08 -8.75 25.17
N GLU A 177 3.77 -8.31 26.20
CA GLU A 177 4.22 -9.21 27.28
C GLU A 177 3.04 -9.78 28.09
N GLU A 178 1.87 -9.12 28.05
CA GLU A 178 0.66 -9.55 28.76
C GLU A 178 -0.11 -10.65 28.02
N TYR A 179 0.23 -10.92 26.75
CA TYR A 179 -0.37 -12.04 26.06
C TYR A 179 0.07 -13.36 26.69
N THR A 180 -0.86 -14.30 26.73
CA THR A 180 -0.60 -15.65 27.24
C THR A 180 -0.81 -16.61 26.09
N GLU A 181 0.00 -17.67 25.99
CA GLU A 181 -0.10 -18.74 24.96
C GLU A 181 -1.39 -19.59 25.08
N LYS A 182 -2.44 -19.06 25.70
CA LYS A 182 -3.75 -19.72 25.75
C LYS A 182 -4.37 -19.68 24.36
N VAL A 183 -4.65 -20.87 23.83
CA VAL A 183 -5.26 -21.11 22.49
C VAL A 183 -6.47 -20.21 22.22
N ASP A 184 -7.27 -19.89 23.24
CA ASP A 184 -8.49 -19.07 23.08
C ASP A 184 -8.26 -17.55 23.05
N MET A 185 -7.06 -17.06 23.35
CA MET A 185 -6.82 -15.62 23.50
C MET A 185 -7.04 -14.88 22.18
N GLN A 186 -6.52 -15.43 21.08
CA GLN A 186 -6.70 -14.85 19.74
C GLN A 186 -8.17 -14.84 19.31
N ALA A 187 -8.89 -15.94 19.53
CA ALA A 187 -10.31 -16.03 19.21
C ALA A 187 -11.13 -14.99 20.01
N ARG A 188 -10.84 -14.83 21.32
CA ARG A 188 -11.49 -13.81 22.15
C ARG A 188 -11.16 -12.38 21.71
N PHE A 189 -9.92 -12.13 21.27
CA PHE A 189 -9.52 -10.82 20.76
C PHE A 189 -10.26 -10.47 19.47
N LEU A 190 -10.29 -11.40 18.51
CA LEU A 190 -11.01 -11.23 17.23
C LEU A 190 -12.51 -11.04 17.44
N ASP A 191 -13.13 -11.81 18.32
CA ASP A 191 -14.55 -11.66 18.65
C ASP A 191 -14.85 -10.28 19.26
N ARG A 192 -13.98 -9.76 20.15
CA ARG A 192 -14.12 -8.39 20.67
C ARG A 192 -13.93 -7.34 19.57
N LEU A 193 -12.93 -7.51 18.71
CA LEU A 193 -12.65 -6.63 17.59
C LEU A 193 -13.86 -6.54 16.64
N PHE A 194 -14.39 -7.66 16.20
CA PHE A 194 -15.50 -7.70 15.24
C PHE A 194 -16.81 -7.20 15.86
N ARG A 195 -17.11 -7.52 17.13
CA ARG A 195 -18.27 -6.94 17.83
C ARG A 195 -18.19 -5.42 17.92
N TYR A 196 -17.01 -4.88 18.26
CA TYR A 196 -16.80 -3.43 18.30
C TYR A 196 -16.93 -2.81 16.90
N PHE A 197 -16.37 -3.47 15.88
CA PHE A 197 -16.41 -2.98 14.50
C PHE A 197 -17.84 -2.96 13.94
N VAL A 198 -18.64 -4.01 14.17
CA VAL A 198 -20.07 -4.05 13.82
C VAL A 198 -20.82 -2.89 14.49
N ARG A 199 -20.62 -2.69 15.80
CA ARG A 199 -21.25 -1.59 16.54
C ARG A 199 -20.92 -0.23 15.92
N LEU A 200 -19.65 0.02 15.58
CA LEU A 200 -19.24 1.28 14.95
C LEU A 200 -19.84 1.47 13.54
N GLN A 201 -19.98 0.39 12.76
CA GLN A 201 -20.63 0.47 11.45
C GLN A 201 -22.11 0.77 11.56
N GLN A 202 -22.82 0.11 12.47
CA GLN A 202 -24.25 0.38 12.75
C GLN A 202 -24.50 1.80 13.24
N MET A 203 -23.59 2.37 14.04
CA MET A 203 -23.67 3.77 14.46
C MET A 203 -23.41 4.74 13.31
N SER A 204 -22.53 4.38 12.35
CA SER A 204 -22.17 5.24 11.22
C SER A 204 -23.23 5.22 10.11
N ASP A 205 -23.90 4.07 9.93
CA ASP A 205 -24.98 3.88 8.96
C ASP A 205 -26.06 2.98 9.59
N PRO A 206 -27.04 3.57 10.30
CA PRO A 206 -28.11 2.83 10.97
C PRO A 206 -29.05 2.12 10.00
N THR A 207 -29.03 2.50 8.72
CA THR A 207 -29.96 1.99 7.71
C THR A 207 -29.49 0.68 7.09
N ARG A 208 -28.19 0.37 7.21
CA ARG A 208 -27.60 -0.85 6.70
C ARG A 208 -27.40 -1.88 7.80
N PRO A 209 -28.04 -3.06 7.73
CA PRO A 209 -27.74 -4.16 8.64
C PRO A 209 -26.36 -4.71 8.30
N TYR A 210 -25.37 -4.43 9.14
CA TYR A 210 -24.04 -5.03 9.03
C TYR A 210 -24.06 -6.42 9.66
N VAL A 211 -23.78 -7.45 8.85
CA VAL A 211 -23.60 -8.82 9.34
C VAL A 211 -22.15 -8.97 9.81
N PRO A 212 -21.86 -9.71 10.90
CA PRO A 212 -20.49 -9.92 11.38
C PRO A 212 -19.52 -10.40 10.30
N SER A 213 -19.98 -11.26 9.38
CA SER A 213 -19.19 -11.76 8.24
C SER A 213 -18.73 -10.67 7.28
N ASP A 214 -19.53 -9.62 7.08
CA ASP A 214 -19.16 -8.49 6.20
C ASP A 214 -18.00 -7.71 6.79
N VAL A 215 -18.08 -7.47 8.10
CA VAL A 215 -17.08 -6.71 8.86
C VAL A 215 -15.78 -7.51 9.00
N GLU A 216 -15.90 -8.82 9.21
CA GLU A 216 -14.77 -9.74 9.16
C GLU A 216 -14.10 -9.72 7.77
N THR A 217 -14.89 -9.79 6.69
CA THR A 217 -14.36 -9.68 5.32
C THR A 217 -13.65 -8.34 5.09
N MET A 218 -14.22 -7.24 5.57
CA MET A 218 -13.58 -5.91 5.49
C MET A 218 -12.22 -5.89 6.21
N PHE A 219 -12.14 -6.50 7.39
CA PHE A 219 -10.89 -6.58 8.15
C PHE A 219 -9.86 -7.46 7.44
N TRP A 220 -10.24 -8.66 7.01
CA TRP A 220 -9.35 -9.56 6.30
C TRP A 220 -9.00 -9.08 4.90
N ASN A 221 -9.71 -8.12 4.31
CA ASN A 221 -9.23 -7.44 3.09
C ASN A 221 -8.00 -6.54 3.35
N CYS A 222 -7.67 -6.25 4.61
CA CYS A 222 -6.52 -5.42 4.99
C CYS A 222 -5.29 -6.24 5.39
N PHE A 223 -5.51 -7.43 5.95
CA PHE A 223 -4.45 -8.28 6.51
C PHE A 223 -4.60 -9.72 6.04
N GLU A 224 -3.47 -10.40 5.83
CA GLU A 224 -3.48 -11.81 5.45
C GLU A 224 -3.78 -12.72 6.66
N SER A 225 -3.22 -12.38 7.81
CA SER A 225 -3.43 -13.07 9.08
C SER A 225 -3.12 -12.14 10.24
N LEU A 226 -3.59 -12.51 11.43
CA LEU A 226 -3.30 -11.85 12.70
C LEU A 226 -2.65 -12.87 13.64
N HIS A 227 -1.56 -12.48 14.30
CA HIS A 227 -0.87 -13.29 15.30
C HIS A 227 -0.65 -12.47 16.57
N LEU A 228 -0.94 -13.07 17.72
CA LEU A 228 -0.61 -12.52 19.03
C LEU A 228 0.74 -13.11 19.47
N ILE A 229 1.71 -12.26 19.80
CA ILE A 229 3.05 -12.67 20.25
C ILE A 229 3.23 -12.22 21.70
N SER A 230 3.32 -13.20 22.60
CA SER A 230 3.55 -13.01 24.03
C SER A 230 5.02 -13.00 24.42
N ASP A 231 5.82 -13.78 23.70
CA ASP A 231 7.22 -14.01 24.00
C ASP A 231 8.10 -13.05 23.20
N CYS A 232 8.69 -12.09 23.91
CA CYS A 232 9.65 -11.17 23.34
C CYS A 232 11.02 -11.84 23.09
N SER A 233 11.28 -13.03 23.65
CA SER A 233 12.48 -13.80 23.33
C SER A 233 12.38 -14.35 21.90
N GLY A 234 13.42 -14.11 21.10
CA GLY A 234 13.39 -14.46 19.66
C GLY A 234 12.36 -13.69 18.84
N LEU A 235 11.82 -12.56 19.34
CA LEU A 235 10.82 -11.75 18.62
C LEU A 235 11.31 -11.36 17.21
N LEU A 236 12.59 -10.99 17.08
CA LEU A 236 13.18 -10.68 15.78
C LEU A 236 13.07 -11.85 14.82
N ASP A 237 13.45 -13.06 15.24
CA ASP A 237 13.41 -14.25 14.39
C ASP A 237 11.97 -14.55 13.94
N ARG A 238 10.99 -14.34 14.83
CA ARG A 238 9.56 -14.49 14.49
C ARG A 238 9.11 -13.43 13.47
N ILE A 239 9.48 -12.16 13.66
CA ILE A 239 9.17 -11.09 12.70
C ILE A 239 9.82 -11.43 11.35
N MET A 240 11.08 -11.85 11.33
CA MET A 240 11.81 -12.20 10.11
C MET A 240 11.20 -13.40 9.39
N LEU A 241 10.82 -14.45 10.12
CA LEU A 241 10.12 -15.61 9.57
C LEU A 241 8.83 -15.18 8.86
N HIS A 242 7.96 -14.43 9.55
CA HIS A 242 6.70 -13.96 8.96
C HIS A 242 6.92 -13.06 7.75
N THR A 243 7.94 -12.21 7.80
CA THR A 243 8.31 -11.28 6.73
C THR A 243 8.81 -12.03 5.50
N GLN A 244 9.70 -13.02 5.67
CA GLN A 244 10.27 -13.81 4.58
C GLN A 244 9.21 -14.64 3.87
N GLU A 245 8.32 -15.31 4.62
CA GLU A 245 7.20 -16.06 4.02
C GLU A 245 6.30 -15.17 3.16
N MET A 246 6.00 -13.96 3.65
CA MET A 246 5.20 -12.99 2.90
C MET A 246 5.94 -12.41 1.70
N LEU A 247 7.26 -12.23 1.79
CA LEU A 247 8.08 -11.82 0.67
C LEU A 247 8.13 -12.89 -0.42
N GLN A 248 8.31 -14.16 -0.05
CA GLN A 248 8.27 -15.29 -0.98
C GLN A 248 6.91 -15.35 -1.68
N ARG A 249 5.81 -15.23 -0.93
CA ARG A 249 4.47 -15.17 -1.51
C ARG A 249 4.29 -14.01 -2.49
N ARG A 250 4.77 -12.82 -2.13
CA ARG A 250 4.75 -11.66 -3.04
C ARG A 250 5.58 -11.88 -4.29
N THR A 251 6.71 -12.57 -4.17
CA THR A 251 7.57 -12.93 -5.30
C THR A 251 6.79 -13.85 -6.25
N THR A 252 6.11 -14.88 -5.74
CA THR A 252 5.26 -15.76 -6.53
C THR A 252 4.10 -15.03 -7.20
N LEU A 253 3.56 -13.98 -6.57
CA LEU A 253 2.47 -13.15 -7.12
C LEU A 253 2.94 -12.07 -8.10
N GLY A 254 4.25 -11.94 -8.37
CA GLY A 254 4.80 -10.85 -9.18
C GLY A 254 4.65 -9.47 -8.53
N TRP A 255 4.68 -9.42 -7.19
CA TRP A 255 4.45 -8.22 -6.39
C TRP A 255 5.57 -7.95 -5.37
N ALA A 256 6.75 -8.44 -5.69
CA ALA A 256 7.98 -8.11 -5.00
C ALA A 256 8.70 -7.02 -5.81
N PHE A 257 9.08 -5.94 -5.13
CA PHE A 257 9.63 -4.74 -5.77
C PHE A 257 11.09 -4.56 -5.36
N SER A 258 11.92 -4.21 -6.33
CA SER A 258 13.30 -3.81 -6.07
C SER A 258 13.37 -2.46 -5.32
N GLY A 259 14.52 -2.12 -4.74
CA GLY A 259 14.71 -0.83 -4.07
C GLY A 259 14.42 0.38 -4.97
N SER A 260 14.83 0.31 -6.24
CA SER A 260 14.54 1.36 -7.24
C SER A 260 13.04 1.52 -7.49
N ASN A 261 12.33 0.40 -7.62
CA ASN A 261 10.87 0.37 -7.78
C ASN A 261 10.16 0.90 -6.54
N LEU A 262 10.60 0.52 -5.35
CA LEU A 262 10.04 1.00 -4.08
C LEU A 262 10.22 2.50 -3.89
N CYS A 263 11.41 3.04 -4.19
CA CYS A 263 11.67 4.48 -4.13
C CYS A 263 10.66 5.25 -5.00
N TYR A 264 10.44 4.77 -6.22
CA TYR A 264 9.50 5.38 -7.14
C TYR A 264 8.05 5.28 -6.65
N LEU A 265 7.62 4.08 -6.27
CA LEU A 265 6.26 3.82 -5.78
C LEU A 265 5.93 4.67 -4.56
N LEU A 266 6.85 4.77 -3.62
CA LEU A 266 6.68 5.58 -2.42
C LEU A 266 6.43 7.06 -2.73
N ARG A 267 7.23 7.65 -3.63
CA ARG A 267 7.05 9.05 -4.04
C ARG A 267 5.66 9.29 -4.67
N GLN A 268 5.24 8.39 -5.56
CA GLN A 268 3.91 8.47 -6.17
C GLN A 268 2.79 8.30 -5.14
N TRP A 269 2.98 7.39 -4.18
CA TRP A 269 2.01 7.11 -3.14
C TRP A 269 1.84 8.29 -2.18
N ILE A 270 2.94 8.91 -1.75
CA ILE A 270 2.92 10.13 -0.93
C ILE A 270 2.16 11.25 -1.66
N SER A 271 2.47 11.48 -2.94
CA SER A 271 1.81 12.51 -3.73
C SER A 271 0.30 12.26 -3.85
N ARG A 272 -0.08 11.01 -4.12
CA ARG A 272 -1.48 10.58 -4.22
C ARG A 272 -2.23 10.73 -2.90
N PHE A 273 -1.59 10.29 -1.81
CA PHE A 273 -2.13 10.42 -0.45
C PHE A 273 -2.40 11.89 -0.13
N ALA A 274 -1.43 12.77 -0.41
CA ALA A 274 -1.58 14.20 -0.16
C ALA A 274 -2.70 14.85 -0.98
N ARG A 275 -2.96 14.37 -2.20
CA ARG A 275 -4.08 14.82 -3.04
C ARG A 275 -5.44 14.25 -2.61
N ASN A 276 -5.46 13.35 -1.62
CA ASN A 276 -6.65 12.62 -1.17
C ASN A 276 -7.36 11.92 -2.34
N GLU A 277 -6.59 11.30 -3.23
CA GLU A 277 -7.14 10.54 -4.36
C GLU A 277 -7.71 9.20 -3.86
N ILE A 278 -9.03 9.11 -3.83
CA ILE A 278 -9.76 7.93 -3.39
C ILE A 278 -9.75 6.87 -4.49
N GLY A 279 -9.23 5.68 -4.20
CA GLY A 279 -9.26 4.52 -5.09
C GLY A 279 -8.03 3.63 -4.94
N ALA A 280 -8.09 2.43 -5.50
CA ALA A 280 -6.94 1.50 -5.53
C ALA A 280 -5.73 2.16 -6.21
N PHE A 281 -4.54 1.94 -5.67
CA PHE A 281 -3.30 2.39 -6.29
C PHE A 281 -2.98 1.52 -7.52
N ASP A 282 -2.97 2.14 -8.70
CA ASP A 282 -2.62 1.44 -9.95
C ASP A 282 -1.10 1.50 -10.16
N PHE A 283 -0.43 0.42 -9.76
CA PHE A 283 1.02 0.27 -9.88
C PHE A 283 1.48 0.34 -11.34
N VAL A 284 0.69 -0.19 -12.27
CA VAL A 284 1.03 -0.21 -13.69
C VAL A 284 1.03 1.22 -14.23
N LEU A 285 -0.03 1.97 -13.93
CA LEU A 285 -0.11 3.39 -14.30
C LEU A 285 1.01 4.21 -13.65
N ALA A 286 1.33 3.92 -12.39
CA ALA A 286 2.43 4.55 -11.70
C ALA A 286 3.73 4.34 -12.49
N PHE A 287 4.13 3.10 -12.80
CA PHE A 287 5.36 2.84 -13.53
C PHE A 287 5.36 3.41 -14.96
N ARG A 288 4.23 3.42 -15.66
CA ARG A 288 4.10 4.05 -16.99
C ARG A 288 4.28 5.56 -16.99
N THR A 289 4.09 6.21 -15.85
CA THR A 289 4.40 7.64 -15.72
C THR A 289 5.92 7.87 -15.77
N GLN A 290 6.73 6.89 -15.34
CA GLN A 290 8.20 6.94 -15.40
C GLN A 290 8.74 6.44 -16.74
N ASP A 291 8.17 5.33 -17.25
CA ASP A 291 8.55 4.70 -18.52
C ASP A 291 7.35 4.70 -19.48
N PRO A 292 7.05 5.83 -20.14
CA PRO A 292 5.90 5.94 -21.02
C PRO A 292 6.08 5.05 -22.25
N ALA A 293 4.97 4.46 -22.70
CA ALA A 293 4.94 3.69 -23.93
C ALA A 293 5.48 4.50 -25.13
N ALA A 294 6.05 3.81 -26.11
CA ALA A 294 6.60 4.45 -27.31
C ALA A 294 5.56 5.35 -28.01
N LYS A 295 6.02 6.47 -28.57
CA LYS A 295 5.15 7.37 -29.34
C LYS A 295 4.54 6.61 -30.52
N ARG A 296 3.25 6.81 -30.79
CA ARG A 296 2.47 6.14 -31.87
C ARG A 296 2.32 4.62 -31.70
N PHE A 297 2.56 4.09 -30.51
CA PHE A 297 2.36 2.67 -30.23
C PHE A 297 0.91 2.21 -30.53
N GLU A 298 -0.07 3.07 -30.26
CA GLU A 298 -1.49 2.84 -30.61
C GLU A 298 -1.67 2.58 -32.11
N HIS A 299 -1.05 3.41 -32.96
CA HIS A 299 -1.12 3.29 -34.41
C HIS A 299 -0.49 1.98 -34.91
N HIS A 300 0.62 1.55 -34.31
CA HIS A 300 1.25 0.28 -34.67
C HIS A 300 0.37 -0.93 -34.31
N ILE A 301 -0.34 -0.87 -33.18
CA ILE A 301 -1.33 -1.90 -32.83
C ILE A 301 -2.50 -1.88 -33.82
N GLU A 302 -3.02 -0.70 -34.17
CA GLU A 302 -4.11 -0.59 -35.13
C GLU A 302 -3.75 -1.20 -36.48
N VAL A 303 -2.55 -0.90 -36.99
CA VAL A 303 -2.03 -1.46 -38.24
C VAL A 303 -1.88 -2.97 -38.11
N LEU A 304 -1.29 -3.47 -37.03
CA LEU A 304 -1.12 -4.91 -36.80
C LEU A 304 -2.47 -5.65 -36.78
N LEU A 305 -3.46 -5.10 -36.08
CA LEU A 305 -4.80 -5.69 -36.00
C LEU A 305 -5.53 -5.65 -37.35
N HIS A 306 -5.36 -4.58 -38.14
CA HIS A 306 -5.92 -4.48 -39.50
C HIS A 306 -5.29 -5.48 -40.47
N LEU A 307 -3.98 -5.72 -40.35
CA LEU A 307 -3.26 -6.66 -41.21
C LEU A 307 -3.47 -8.12 -40.79
N THR A 308 -4.06 -8.37 -39.61
CA THR A 308 -4.29 -9.72 -39.09
C THR A 308 -5.55 -10.34 -39.71
N PRO A 309 -5.47 -11.55 -40.30
CA PRO A 309 -6.66 -12.25 -40.79
C PRO A 309 -7.70 -12.46 -39.69
N LYS A 310 -9.00 -12.27 -40.00
CA LYS A 310 -10.12 -12.46 -39.06
C LYS A 310 -10.03 -13.73 -38.18
N PRO A 311 -9.72 -14.95 -38.70
CA PRO A 311 -9.63 -16.13 -37.85
C PRO A 311 -8.50 -16.09 -36.82
N GLN A 312 -7.49 -15.23 -37.00
CA GLN A 312 -6.34 -15.09 -36.11
C GLN A 312 -6.44 -13.86 -35.19
N LEU A 313 -7.40 -12.96 -35.42
CA LEU A 313 -7.52 -11.69 -34.71
C LEU A 313 -7.62 -11.88 -33.20
N ALA A 314 -8.40 -12.85 -32.73
CA ALA A 314 -8.54 -13.15 -31.30
C ALA A 314 -7.22 -13.62 -30.67
N LYS A 315 -6.43 -14.42 -31.41
CA LYS A 315 -5.12 -14.89 -30.94
C LYS A 315 -4.10 -13.75 -30.92
N MET A 316 -4.06 -12.95 -31.99
CA MET A 316 -3.16 -11.80 -32.08
C MET A 316 -3.46 -10.77 -31.01
N ALA A 317 -4.74 -10.47 -30.76
CA ALA A 317 -5.14 -9.55 -29.71
C ALA A 317 -4.68 -10.00 -28.32
N LYS A 318 -4.76 -11.30 -28.03
CA LYS A 318 -4.19 -11.86 -26.79
C LYS A 318 -2.69 -11.66 -26.71
N VAL A 319 -1.95 -11.95 -27.79
CA VAL A 319 -0.48 -11.75 -27.84
C VAL A 319 -0.12 -10.28 -27.61
N VAL A 320 -0.79 -9.36 -28.29
CA VAL A 320 -0.57 -7.92 -28.14
C VAL A 320 -0.88 -7.48 -26.72
N ALA A 321 -1.99 -7.91 -26.15
CA ALA A 321 -2.37 -7.55 -24.79
C ALA A 321 -1.38 -8.11 -23.74
N SER A 322 -0.91 -9.34 -23.92
CA SER A 322 0.13 -9.93 -23.05
C SER A 322 1.45 -9.19 -23.18
N ALA A 323 1.90 -8.86 -24.40
CA ALA A 323 3.11 -8.08 -24.63
C ALA A 323 3.01 -6.69 -24.00
N LEU A 324 1.87 -6.04 -24.19
CA LEU A 324 1.55 -4.75 -23.59
C LEU A 324 1.57 -4.76 -22.07
N TYR A 325 1.01 -5.82 -21.48
CA TYR A 325 1.00 -6.01 -20.06
C TYR A 325 2.41 -6.24 -19.52
N MET A 326 3.20 -7.10 -20.16
CA MET A 326 4.61 -7.33 -19.80
C MET A 326 5.46 -6.06 -19.90
N ASP A 327 5.29 -5.28 -20.96
CA ASP A 327 5.96 -3.99 -21.15
C ASP A 327 5.53 -2.94 -20.10
N ALA A 328 4.37 -3.13 -19.46
CA ALA A 328 3.87 -2.20 -18.47
C ALA A 328 4.44 -2.41 -17.06
N TYR A 329 5.20 -3.48 -16.85
CA TYR A 329 5.96 -3.70 -15.62
C TYR A 329 7.32 -3.00 -15.70
N PRO A 330 7.81 -2.45 -14.58
CA PRO A 330 9.13 -1.85 -14.55
C PRO A 330 10.20 -2.91 -14.84
N LYS A 331 11.36 -2.46 -15.34
CA LYS A 331 12.53 -3.33 -15.49
C LYS A 331 12.88 -3.97 -14.14
N GLY A 332 13.04 -5.29 -14.13
CA GLY A 332 13.26 -6.06 -12.90
C GLY A 332 12.00 -6.31 -12.05
N GLY A 333 10.83 -5.79 -12.43
CA GLY A 333 9.56 -6.17 -11.85
C GLY A 333 9.14 -7.56 -12.30
N HIS A 334 8.81 -8.44 -11.36
CA HIS A 334 8.36 -9.78 -11.69
C HIS A 334 6.96 -9.75 -12.32
N CYS A 335 6.82 -10.38 -13.49
CA CYS A 335 5.53 -10.57 -14.15
C CYS A 335 4.62 -11.44 -13.25
N PRO A 336 3.34 -11.10 -13.04
CA PRO A 336 2.43 -11.99 -12.34
C PRO A 336 2.17 -13.25 -13.17
N SER A 337 1.70 -14.32 -12.52
CA SER A 337 1.43 -15.63 -13.12
C SER A 337 0.53 -15.57 -14.37
N ASP A 338 0.63 -16.58 -15.24
CA ASP A 338 -0.13 -16.67 -16.50
C ASP A 338 -1.66 -16.50 -16.33
N GLU A 339 -2.21 -16.96 -15.20
CA GLU A 339 -3.63 -16.79 -14.85
C GLU A 339 -4.02 -15.29 -14.71
N HIS A 340 -3.10 -14.44 -14.25
CA HIS A 340 -3.32 -13.00 -14.12
C HIS A 340 -3.36 -12.31 -15.48
N ILE A 341 -2.46 -12.65 -16.40
CA ILE A 341 -2.46 -12.11 -17.76
C ILE A 341 -3.80 -12.44 -18.44
N LEU A 342 -4.32 -13.66 -18.24
CA LEU A 342 -5.57 -14.11 -18.85
C LEU A 342 -6.81 -13.44 -18.23
N SER A 343 -6.84 -13.17 -16.93
CA SER A 343 -7.98 -12.51 -16.26
C SER A 343 -8.17 -11.04 -16.65
N TYR A 344 -7.11 -10.34 -17.05
CA TYR A 344 -7.16 -8.97 -17.58
C TYR A 344 -7.51 -8.92 -19.08
N VAL A 345 -7.15 -9.96 -19.83
CA VAL A 345 -7.45 -10.10 -21.26
C VAL A 345 -8.84 -10.69 -21.50
N ALA A 346 -9.42 -11.39 -20.51
CA ALA A 346 -10.80 -11.84 -20.55
C ALA A 346 -11.76 -10.64 -20.48
N PRO A 347 -12.83 -10.59 -21.30
CA PRO A 347 -13.82 -9.54 -21.21
C PRO A 347 -14.45 -9.54 -19.82
N ARG A 348 -14.18 -8.50 -19.02
CA ARG A 348 -14.92 -8.25 -17.78
C ARG A 348 -16.38 -8.01 -18.16
N VAL A 349 -17.22 -9.03 -18.03
CA VAL A 349 -18.66 -8.88 -18.12
C VAL A 349 -19.07 -8.04 -16.91
N THR A 350 -19.38 -6.77 -17.13
CA THR A 350 -20.02 -5.94 -16.10
C THR A 350 -21.38 -6.54 -15.78
N PRO A 351 -21.66 -6.95 -14.53
CA PRO A 351 -22.99 -7.42 -14.16
C PRO A 351 -23.92 -6.21 -14.18
N GLY A 352 -24.76 -6.10 -15.22
CA GLY A 352 -25.73 -5.00 -15.35
C GLY A 352 -26.29 -4.74 -16.75
N SER A 353 -25.71 -5.27 -17.83
CA SER A 353 -26.28 -5.09 -19.18
C SER A 353 -26.97 -6.36 -19.66
N SER A 354 -28.22 -6.55 -19.25
CA SER A 354 -29.15 -7.46 -19.92
C SER A 354 -29.63 -6.83 -21.22
N THR A 355 -28.92 -7.07 -22.32
CA THR A 355 -29.48 -6.90 -23.66
C THR A 355 -29.27 -8.18 -24.46
N SER A 356 -30.39 -8.85 -24.72
CA SER A 356 -30.74 -9.70 -25.87
C SER A 356 -29.68 -10.71 -26.36
N MET A 357 -30.07 -11.98 -26.29
CA MET A 357 -29.48 -13.06 -27.06
C MET A 357 -29.72 -12.79 -28.54
N ASP A 358 -28.64 -12.49 -29.27
CA ASP A 358 -28.35 -12.86 -30.66
C ASP A 358 -27.34 -11.86 -31.23
N GLY A 359 -26.07 -12.24 -31.18
CA GLY A 359 -24.96 -11.46 -31.68
C GLY A 359 -23.64 -11.93 -31.09
N GLU A 360 -22.73 -12.40 -31.94
CA GLU A 360 -21.37 -12.79 -31.57
C GLU A 360 -20.72 -11.75 -30.66
N LYS A 361 -20.38 -12.15 -29.42
CA LYS A 361 -19.64 -11.31 -28.48
C LYS A 361 -18.23 -11.06 -29.03
N LYS A 362 -18.02 -9.89 -29.62
CA LYS A 362 -16.69 -9.41 -30.02
C LYS A 362 -15.76 -9.31 -28.80
N PRO A 363 -14.52 -9.83 -28.85
CA PRO A 363 -13.56 -9.67 -27.76
C PRO A 363 -13.21 -8.19 -27.60
N ASN A 364 -13.35 -7.68 -26.37
CA ASN A 364 -13.24 -6.25 -26.06
C ASN A 364 -11.76 -5.85 -25.87
N ILE A 365 -11.00 -5.78 -26.98
CA ILE A 365 -9.57 -5.42 -27.04
C ILE A 365 -9.31 -4.02 -26.43
N MET A 366 -10.31 -3.15 -26.44
CA MET A 366 -10.25 -1.79 -25.90
C MET A 366 -9.89 -1.72 -24.41
N LEU A 367 -10.24 -2.74 -23.62
CA LEU A 367 -9.96 -2.74 -22.18
C LEU A 367 -8.45 -2.87 -21.87
N CYS A 368 -7.70 -3.59 -22.71
CA CYS A 368 -6.25 -3.76 -22.54
C CYS A 368 -5.47 -2.50 -22.95
N LEU A 369 -5.92 -1.79 -23.99
CA LEU A 369 -5.32 -0.52 -24.41
C LEU A 369 -5.52 0.59 -23.35
N LEU A 370 -6.67 0.60 -22.66
CA LEU A 370 -6.97 1.57 -21.60
C LEU A 370 -6.09 1.43 -20.35
N VAL A 371 -5.56 0.23 -20.06
CA VAL A 371 -4.65 -0.01 -18.93
C VAL A 371 -3.23 0.45 -19.22
N VAL A 372 -2.82 0.47 -20.51
CA VAL A 372 -1.43 0.78 -20.90
C VAL A 372 -1.25 2.21 -21.40
N LEU A 373 -2.32 2.84 -21.89
CA LEU A 373 -2.27 4.19 -22.47
C LEU A 373 -3.12 5.12 -21.61
N PRO A 374 -2.55 5.79 -20.60
CA PRO A 374 -3.29 6.79 -19.87
C PRO A 374 -3.70 7.90 -20.85
N LYS A 375 -5.01 8.17 -20.93
CA LYS A 375 -5.65 9.16 -21.82
C LYS A 375 -4.78 10.40 -21.99
N GLN A 376 -4.03 10.47 -23.09
CA GLN A 376 -3.46 11.72 -23.57
C GLN A 376 -4.56 12.45 -24.36
N GLY A 377 -5.49 13.09 -23.65
CA GLY A 377 -6.34 14.17 -24.17
C GLY A 377 -7.29 13.91 -25.36
N ALA A 378 -7.26 12.74 -26.01
CA ALA A 378 -8.11 12.45 -27.16
C ALA A 378 -9.21 11.46 -26.77
N ALA A 379 -10.46 11.84 -27.03
CA ALA A 379 -11.59 10.93 -26.96
C ALA A 379 -11.40 9.83 -28.01
N MET A 380 -10.99 8.62 -27.60
CA MET A 380 -11.05 7.44 -28.46
C MET A 380 -12.53 7.20 -28.84
N ARG A 381 -12.85 7.41 -30.11
CA ARG A 381 -14.14 6.97 -30.69
C ARG A 381 -14.16 5.44 -30.67
N PRO A 382 -15.31 4.80 -30.34
CA PRO A 382 -15.42 3.35 -30.42
C PRO A 382 -15.16 2.88 -31.86
N LEU A 383 -14.13 2.06 -32.04
CA LEU A 383 -13.85 1.36 -33.29
C LEU A 383 -14.98 0.35 -33.53
N ALA A 384 -15.97 0.76 -34.33
CA ALA A 384 -16.95 -0.15 -34.89
C ALA A 384 -16.24 -1.03 -35.94
N LEU A 385 -15.77 -2.20 -35.50
CA LEU A 385 -15.30 -3.27 -36.40
C LEU A 385 -16.47 -3.66 -37.34
N ARG A 386 -16.38 -3.30 -38.63
CA ARG A 386 -17.25 -3.84 -39.69
C ARG A 386 -16.72 -5.18 -40.21
#